data_AF-A0AAD5NW07-F1
#
_entry.id   AF-A0AAD5NW07-F1
#
_cell.length_a   1.000
_cell.length_b   1.000
_cell.length_c   1.000
_cell.angle_alpha   90.00
_cell.angle_beta   90.00
_cell.angle_gamma   90.00
#
_symmetry.space_group_name_H-M   'P 1'
#
loop_
_entity.id
_entity.type
_entity.pdbx_description
1 polymer ?
#
loop_
_entity_poly.entity_id
_entity_poly.type
_entity_poly.pdbx_seq_one_letter_code
_entity_poly.pdbx_strand_id
1 'polypeptide(L)'
;MAYIPPHKRHSKDSERPSPVPELLIVPRKRHLNLKSPSKQHNYEKSVDVVYGENAIFKWLIVGNLDADDHNHLEQISVEALEQRMREKPLVLVNNHPPPKENDDEGESTISNTRSESVAVNVWPDLLSSFEIVRNKMESKEFDKGKLAMVARFGKILFHGSPSVSSESVLRKDHVAETTLRRMKRTFYTNTPCSYMENIISGVVPKIGVDLVEEKNIYHIKLSDKTQPGSALICKCGIKEDKKLELHKVKLKPIRQMVVDVSCIDKNLDLRLALYTKRTISALTDNEMHSIRNIVDSSILDPEVKGGLRWPFGKASSTSDRYAVIGVWHTIAKKYKSPSLSLMARHVDRFDFKVAISEATFEVALKLRRMVSDLQEEKVETDSIFDMFKGNLRMIWDHFLCYDQYFP
;
A
#
# COMPACT_ATOMS: atom_id res chain seq x y z
N MET A 1 20.99 29.25 20.42
CA MET A 1 21.33 27.96 19.78
C MET A 1 20.18 27.55 18.86
N ALA A 2 20.45 27.28 17.58
CA ALA A 2 19.42 26.89 16.63
C ALA A 2 18.94 25.45 16.91
N TYR A 3 17.62 25.25 16.96
CA TYR A 3 17.04 23.92 17.12
C TYR A 3 17.37 23.06 15.90
N ILE A 4 18.07 21.94 16.13
CA ILE A 4 18.37 20.94 15.10
C ILE A 4 17.24 19.89 15.11
N PRO A 5 16.48 19.75 14.00
CA PRO A 5 15.42 18.76 13.89
C PRO A 5 15.95 17.34 14.12
N PRO A 6 15.15 16.42 14.70
CA PRO A 6 15.59 15.06 15.05
C PRO A 6 16.26 14.30 13.89
N HIS A 7 15.78 14.48 12.66
CA HIS A 7 16.30 13.83 11.46
C HIS A 7 17.65 14.39 10.95
N LYS A 8 18.11 15.55 11.45
CA LYS A 8 19.43 16.13 11.13
C LYS A 8 20.48 15.86 12.21
N ARG A 9 20.14 15.08 13.25
CA ARG A 9 21.07 14.73 14.34
C ARG A 9 22.02 13.60 13.98
N HIS A 10 21.86 12.98 12.81
CA HIS A 10 22.67 11.87 12.33
C HIS A 10 23.43 12.26 11.08
N SER A 11 24.38 13.20 11.20
CA SER A 11 25.45 13.32 10.21
C SER A 11 26.69 13.95 10.84
N LYS A 12 27.73 13.12 10.99
CA LYS A 12 29.14 13.40 11.36
C LYS A 12 29.40 13.75 12.84
N ASP A 13 29.86 12.77 13.62
CA ASP A 13 31.29 12.50 13.82
C ASP A 13 31.48 11.23 14.67
N SER A 14 32.47 10.44 14.28
CA SER A 14 33.04 9.35 15.09
C SER A 14 33.80 9.95 16.27
N GLU A 15 33.82 9.20 17.39
CA GLU A 15 34.63 9.44 18.61
C GLU A 15 34.09 10.41 19.68
N ARG A 16 33.10 9.96 20.47
CA ARG A 16 33.15 9.99 21.95
C ARG A 16 31.98 9.22 22.59
N PRO A 17 32.15 8.62 23.81
CA PRO A 17 31.06 7.92 24.47
C PRO A 17 30.03 8.94 25.00
N SER A 18 28.79 8.83 24.54
CA SER A 18 27.68 9.64 25.05
C SER A 18 27.17 9.04 26.37
N PRO A 19 26.89 9.86 27.41
CA PRO A 19 26.30 9.39 28.65
C PRO A 19 24.84 9.02 28.44
N VAL A 20 24.42 7.92 29.08
CA VAL A 20 23.05 7.40 29.10
C VAL A 20 22.14 8.33 29.90
N PRO A 21 21.02 8.83 29.35
CA PRO A 21 19.96 9.42 30.16
C PRO A 21 18.95 8.34 30.56
N GLU A 22 18.70 8.22 31.87
CA GLU A 22 17.71 7.33 32.48
C GLU A 22 16.31 7.53 31.89
N LEU A 23 15.73 6.44 31.41
CA LEU A 23 14.35 6.37 30.95
C LEU A 23 13.40 6.52 32.14
N LEU A 24 12.71 7.66 32.23
CA LEU A 24 11.52 7.78 33.08
C LEU A 24 10.41 6.87 32.53
N ILE A 25 10.23 5.74 33.21
CA ILE A 25 9.17 4.76 33.00
C ILE A 25 7.84 5.42 33.36
N VAL A 26 6.97 5.69 32.38
CA VAL A 26 5.56 6.02 32.63
C VAL A 26 4.78 4.69 32.78
N PRO A 27 4.09 4.43 33.91
CA PRO A 27 3.42 3.15 34.13
C PRO A 27 2.20 2.99 33.21
N ARG A 28 2.23 1.97 32.36
CA ARG A 28 1.10 1.55 31.51
C ARG A 28 0.08 0.80 32.38
N LYS A 29 -0.99 1.47 32.81
CA LYS A 29 -2.13 0.79 33.48
C LYS A 29 -2.77 -0.22 32.53
N ARG A 30 -2.89 -1.46 33.01
CA ARG A 30 -3.44 -2.63 32.31
C ARG A 30 -4.96 -2.75 32.49
N HIS A 31 -5.54 -3.49 31.54
CA HIS A 31 -6.79 -4.25 31.53
C HIS A 31 -8.13 -3.51 31.41
N LEU A 32 -8.77 -3.69 30.25
CA LEU A 32 -10.13 -4.22 30.17
C LEU A 32 -10.18 -5.27 29.05
N ASN A 33 -10.57 -6.49 29.41
CA ASN A 33 -10.71 -7.64 28.51
C ASN A 33 -12.03 -7.52 27.73
N LEU A 34 -11.96 -7.41 26.40
CA LEU A 34 -13.10 -7.76 25.53
C LEU A 34 -12.81 -9.09 24.83
N LYS A 35 -13.73 -10.04 25.01
CA LYS A 35 -13.73 -11.37 24.40
C LYS A 35 -13.52 -11.24 22.88
N SER A 36 -12.50 -11.93 22.37
CA SER A 36 -12.14 -11.95 20.95
C SER A 36 -12.99 -12.97 20.19
N PRO A 37 -13.63 -12.63 19.06
CA PRO A 37 -14.06 -13.64 18.10
C PRO A 37 -12.82 -14.14 17.34
N SER A 38 -12.65 -15.46 17.37
CA SER A 38 -11.54 -16.22 16.78
C SER A 38 -11.61 -16.27 15.25
N LYS A 39 -10.79 -15.45 14.58
CA LYS A 39 -10.16 -15.76 13.29
C LYS A 39 -8.72 -15.23 13.32
N GLN A 40 -7.73 -16.11 13.24
CA GLN A 40 -6.30 -15.77 13.33
C GLN A 40 -5.89 -14.89 12.13
N HIS A 41 -5.98 -13.57 12.28
CA HIS A 41 -5.47 -12.64 11.28
C HIS A 41 -3.96 -12.45 11.47
N ASN A 42 -3.14 -13.20 10.73
CA ASN A 42 -1.68 -13.00 10.65
C ASN A 42 -1.29 -11.78 9.78
N TYR A 43 -2.17 -10.80 9.67
CA TYR A 43 -1.93 -9.54 8.96
C TYR A 43 -1.61 -8.48 10.00
N GLU A 44 -0.45 -7.84 9.89
CA GLU A 44 -0.15 -6.72 10.78
C GLU A 44 -1.03 -5.52 10.43
N LYS A 45 -1.95 -5.20 11.34
CA LYS A 45 -2.80 -4.02 11.20
C LYS A 45 -1.91 -2.79 11.41
N SER A 46 -1.42 -2.22 10.31
CA SER A 46 -0.87 -0.87 10.32
C SER A 46 -1.93 0.08 10.90
N VAL A 47 -1.55 0.84 11.93
CA VAL A 47 -2.37 1.88 12.60
C VAL A 47 -2.92 2.91 11.59
N ASP A 48 -2.37 2.94 10.36
CA ASP A 48 -2.69 3.90 9.32
C ASP A 48 -3.71 3.40 8.27
N VAL A 49 -4.18 2.14 8.35
CA VAL A 49 -5.12 1.54 7.38
C VAL A 49 -6.51 1.36 7.97
N VAL A 50 -7.54 1.75 7.22
CA VAL A 50 -8.95 1.60 7.61
C VAL A 50 -9.58 0.42 6.87
N TYR A 51 -10.20 -0.48 7.62
CA TYR A 51 -10.87 -1.66 7.11
C TYR A 51 -12.37 -1.60 7.39
N GLY A 52 -13.15 -2.15 6.47
CA GLY A 52 -14.57 -2.39 6.69
C GLY A 52 -14.76 -3.41 7.79
N GLU A 53 -15.90 -3.33 8.47
CA GLU A 53 -16.31 -4.28 9.51
C GLU A 53 -16.30 -5.74 8.99
N ASN A 54 -16.79 -5.94 7.78
CA ASN A 54 -16.84 -7.24 7.11
C ASN A 54 -15.71 -7.39 6.07
N ALA A 55 -14.58 -6.71 6.28
CA ALA A 55 -13.51 -6.73 5.28
C ALA A 55 -12.93 -8.13 5.12
N ILE A 56 -12.85 -8.59 3.87
CA ILE A 56 -12.26 -9.89 3.53
C ILE A 56 -10.75 -9.74 3.34
N PHE A 57 -10.01 -10.66 3.93
CA PHE A 57 -8.56 -10.77 3.76
C PHE A 57 -8.21 -12.19 3.36
N LYS A 58 -7.57 -12.33 2.21
CA LYS A 58 -7.13 -13.62 1.71
C LYS A 58 -5.68 -13.55 1.29
N TRP A 59 -5.02 -14.69 1.43
CA TRP A 59 -3.69 -14.90 0.87
C TRP A 59 -3.69 -16.20 0.09
N LEU A 60 -3.17 -16.11 -1.13
CA LEU A 60 -3.04 -17.22 -2.07
C LEU A 60 -1.57 -17.41 -2.39
N ILE A 61 -1.15 -18.66 -2.56
CA ILE A 61 0.11 -19.00 -3.20
C ILE A 61 -0.24 -19.57 -4.57
N VAL A 62 0.41 -19.07 -5.61
CA VAL A 62 0.19 -19.52 -6.98
C VAL A 62 1.54 -19.82 -7.61
N GLY A 63 1.65 -21.02 -8.18
CA GLY A 63 2.91 -21.62 -8.59
C GLY A 63 3.20 -22.86 -7.75
N ASN A 64 4.30 -23.54 -8.07
CA ASN A 64 4.65 -24.80 -7.45
C ASN A 64 5.58 -24.54 -6.26
N LEU A 65 5.03 -24.50 -5.05
CA LEU A 65 5.84 -24.27 -3.84
C LEU A 65 6.64 -25.52 -3.45
N ASP A 66 6.02 -26.69 -3.55
CA ASP A 66 6.52 -27.95 -2.98
C ASP A 66 7.37 -28.80 -3.95
N ALA A 67 7.41 -28.49 -5.25
CA ALA A 67 8.13 -29.32 -6.22
C ALA A 67 9.57 -28.93 -6.50
N ASP A 68 10.03 -27.77 -6.02
CA ASP A 68 11.36 -27.29 -6.31
C ASP A 68 12.15 -27.10 -5.01
N ASP A 69 13.30 -27.77 -4.89
CA ASP A 69 14.35 -27.53 -3.88
C ASP A 69 15.00 -26.12 -4.03
N HIS A 70 14.29 -25.18 -4.66
CA HIS A 70 14.77 -23.86 -5.09
C HIS A 70 13.96 -22.69 -4.53
N ASN A 71 12.88 -22.98 -3.78
CA ASN A 71 12.06 -21.97 -3.10
C ASN A 71 12.49 -21.83 -1.64
N HIS A 72 13.16 -20.72 -1.32
CA HIS A 72 13.62 -20.42 0.03
C HIS A 72 13.26 -19.00 0.46
N LEU A 73 13.38 -18.74 1.75
CA LEU A 73 13.25 -17.39 2.29
C LEU A 73 14.62 -16.72 2.35
N GLU A 74 14.69 -15.49 1.89
CA GLU A 74 15.88 -14.65 2.03
C GLU A 74 15.58 -13.44 2.89
N GLN A 75 16.57 -12.98 3.67
CA GLN A 75 16.48 -11.70 4.35
C GLN A 75 16.67 -10.58 3.35
N ILE A 76 15.74 -9.64 3.33
CA ILE A 76 15.86 -8.41 2.54
C ILE A 76 16.02 -7.22 3.47
N SER A 77 16.90 -6.29 3.10
CA SER A 77 17.08 -5.07 3.88
C SER A 77 16.08 -4.00 3.46
N VAL A 78 15.19 -3.63 4.37
CA VAL A 78 14.20 -2.56 4.16
C VAL A 78 14.21 -1.68 5.40
N GLU A 79 15.02 -0.61 5.38
CA GLU A 79 15.26 0.26 6.54
C GLU A 79 13.97 0.67 7.26
N ALA A 80 12.96 1.09 6.49
CA ALA A 80 11.67 1.52 7.02
C ALA A 80 10.92 0.41 7.79
N LEU A 81 11.05 -0.85 7.36
CA LEU A 81 10.44 -1.98 8.04
C LEU A 81 11.32 -2.51 9.17
N GLU A 82 12.64 -2.52 9.00
CA GLU A 82 13.58 -2.89 10.05
C GLU A 82 13.46 -1.98 11.26
N GLN A 83 13.37 -0.66 11.06
CA GLN A 83 13.16 0.29 12.16
C GLN A 83 11.83 0.07 12.88
N ARG A 84 10.79 -0.31 12.14
CA ARG A 84 9.45 -0.58 12.69
C ARG A 84 9.40 -1.89 13.46
N MET A 85 9.99 -2.95 12.88
CA MET A 85 9.83 -4.34 13.33
C MET A 85 10.98 -4.81 14.22
N ARG A 86 12.11 -4.10 14.20
CA ARG A 86 13.40 -4.48 14.82
C ARG A 86 13.96 -5.80 14.31
N GLU A 87 13.55 -6.18 13.11
CA GLU A 87 13.86 -7.45 12.44
C GLU A 87 13.94 -7.20 10.94
N LYS A 88 14.84 -7.91 10.25
CA LYS A 88 14.88 -7.96 8.79
C LYS A 88 13.72 -8.81 8.26
N PRO A 89 12.85 -8.25 7.40
CA PRO A 89 11.82 -9.04 6.76
C PRO A 89 12.42 -10.14 5.88
N LEU A 90 11.62 -11.18 5.66
CA LEU A 90 11.91 -12.27 4.75
C LEU A 90 11.10 -12.11 3.47
N VAL A 91 11.69 -12.46 2.34
CA VAL A 91 11.01 -12.54 1.04
C VAL A 91 11.13 -13.96 0.51
N LEU A 92 10.09 -14.45 -0.15
CA LEU A 92 10.12 -15.72 -0.84
C LEU A 92 10.79 -15.54 -2.19
N VAL A 93 11.86 -16.28 -2.42
CA VAL A 93 12.69 -16.24 -3.61
C VAL A 93 12.64 -17.59 -4.30
N ASN A 94 12.63 -17.55 -5.62
CA ASN A 94 12.79 -18.72 -6.48
C ASN A 94 14.09 -18.54 -7.28
N ASN A 95 15.05 -19.43 -7.06
CA ASN A 95 16.38 -19.38 -7.70
C ASN A 95 16.39 -19.88 -9.16
N HIS A 96 15.34 -20.57 -9.59
CA HIS A 96 15.18 -21.02 -10.96
C HIS A 96 13.81 -20.60 -11.48
N PRO A 97 13.61 -19.31 -11.79
CA PRO A 97 12.45 -18.93 -12.58
C PRO A 97 12.49 -19.71 -13.90
N PRO A 98 11.32 -20.10 -14.44
CA PRO A 98 11.26 -20.86 -15.68
C PRO A 98 12.12 -20.16 -16.76
N PRO A 99 12.88 -20.92 -17.56
CA PRO A 99 13.75 -20.33 -18.57
C PRO A 99 12.93 -19.44 -19.49
N LYS A 100 13.51 -18.30 -19.90
CA LYS A 100 13.01 -17.52 -21.03
C LYS A 100 13.27 -18.33 -22.30
N GLU A 101 12.52 -19.39 -22.51
CA GLU A 101 12.62 -20.24 -23.70
C GLU A 101 11.53 -19.87 -24.70
N ASN A 102 11.93 -19.90 -25.97
CA ASN A 102 11.26 -19.33 -27.14
C ASN A 102 9.94 -20.03 -27.54
N ASP A 103 9.23 -20.67 -26.61
CA ASP A 103 7.93 -21.33 -26.83
C ASP A 103 6.80 -20.48 -26.22
N ASP A 104 6.35 -19.49 -26.99
CA ASP A 104 5.23 -18.59 -26.63
C ASP A 104 3.94 -19.36 -26.28
N GLU A 105 3.74 -20.59 -26.78
CA GLU A 105 2.51 -21.37 -26.54
C GLU A 105 2.46 -22.05 -25.16
N GLY A 106 3.60 -22.57 -24.68
CA GLY A 106 3.68 -23.28 -23.39
C GLY A 106 3.60 -22.34 -22.19
N GLU A 107 4.34 -21.23 -22.22
CA GLU A 107 4.32 -20.21 -21.17
C GLU A 107 2.97 -19.49 -21.08
N SER A 108 2.36 -19.17 -22.23
CA SER A 108 1.01 -18.59 -22.30
C SER A 108 -0.02 -19.52 -21.66
N THR A 109 0.01 -20.83 -21.93
CA THR A 109 -0.96 -21.80 -21.36
C THR A 109 -0.84 -21.91 -19.84
N ILE A 110 0.38 -21.90 -19.31
CA ILE A 110 0.63 -21.94 -17.87
C ILE A 110 0.24 -20.61 -17.20
N SER A 111 0.59 -19.47 -17.81
CA SER A 111 0.17 -18.13 -17.37
C SER A 111 -1.36 -18.02 -17.29
N ASN A 112 -2.06 -18.52 -18.32
CA ASN A 112 -3.51 -18.55 -18.38
C ASN A 112 -4.07 -19.37 -17.22
N THR A 113 -3.55 -20.57 -16.98
CA THR A 113 -4.04 -21.44 -15.91
C THR A 113 -3.82 -20.83 -14.51
N ARG A 114 -2.66 -20.20 -14.28
CA ARG A 114 -2.33 -19.54 -13.00
C ARG A 114 -3.20 -18.31 -12.75
N SER A 115 -3.33 -17.43 -13.74
CA SER A 115 -4.17 -16.22 -13.64
C SER A 115 -5.66 -16.56 -13.50
N GLU A 116 -6.14 -17.61 -14.17
CA GLU A 116 -7.51 -18.11 -14.04
C GLU A 116 -7.78 -18.73 -12.67
N SER A 117 -6.82 -19.47 -12.11
CA SER A 117 -6.92 -19.98 -10.73
C SER A 117 -7.08 -18.85 -9.72
N VAL A 118 -6.33 -17.74 -9.87
CA VAL A 118 -6.54 -16.53 -9.05
C VAL A 118 -7.95 -16.00 -9.23
N ALA A 119 -8.44 -15.90 -10.48
CA ALA A 119 -9.77 -15.39 -10.76
C ALA A 119 -10.86 -16.20 -10.04
N VAL A 120 -10.85 -17.52 -10.20
CA VAL A 120 -11.80 -18.46 -9.57
C VAL A 120 -11.77 -18.33 -8.05
N ASN A 121 -10.58 -18.20 -7.45
CA ASN A 121 -10.43 -18.09 -6.00
C ASN A 121 -10.86 -16.73 -5.44
N VAL A 122 -10.74 -15.64 -6.21
CA VAL A 122 -11.02 -14.27 -5.75
C VAL A 122 -12.46 -13.86 -6.03
N TRP A 123 -13.08 -14.40 -7.08
CA TRP A 123 -14.38 -13.96 -7.56
C TRP A 123 -15.51 -14.04 -6.51
N PRO A 124 -15.69 -15.13 -5.74
CA PRO A 124 -16.75 -15.19 -4.73
C PRO A 124 -16.59 -14.14 -3.63
N ASP A 125 -15.35 -13.92 -3.17
CA ASP A 125 -15.03 -12.92 -2.16
C ASP A 125 -15.25 -11.49 -2.67
N LEU A 126 -14.95 -11.26 -3.96
CA LEU A 126 -15.20 -9.99 -4.63
C LEU A 126 -16.69 -9.69 -4.70
N LEU A 127 -17.50 -10.64 -5.19
CA LEU A 127 -18.97 -10.49 -5.27
C LEU A 127 -19.58 -10.24 -3.89
N SER A 128 -19.23 -11.06 -2.89
CA SER A 128 -19.72 -10.88 -1.52
C SER A 128 -19.37 -9.49 -0.97
N SER A 129 -18.13 -9.02 -1.20
CA SER A 129 -17.71 -7.68 -0.77
C SER A 129 -18.48 -6.56 -1.47
N PHE A 130 -18.79 -6.72 -2.77
CA PHE A 130 -19.61 -5.78 -3.51
C PHE A 130 -21.04 -5.71 -2.98
N GLU A 131 -21.67 -6.86 -2.71
CA GLU A 131 -23.02 -6.94 -2.16
C GLU A 131 -23.13 -6.27 -0.79
N ILE A 132 -22.18 -6.57 0.11
CA ILE A 132 -22.13 -5.93 1.44
C ILE A 132 -22.05 -4.41 1.31
N VAL A 133 -21.20 -3.92 0.40
CA VAL A 133 -21.04 -2.47 0.21
C VAL A 133 -22.28 -1.85 -0.45
N ARG A 134 -22.89 -2.53 -1.42
CA ARG A 134 -24.12 -2.08 -2.08
C ARG A 134 -25.26 -1.92 -1.08
N ASN A 135 -25.49 -2.93 -0.24
CA ASN A 135 -26.53 -2.88 0.80
C ASN A 135 -26.30 -1.72 1.79
N LYS A 136 -25.04 -1.43 2.13
CA LYS A 136 -24.66 -0.28 2.98
C LYS A 136 -24.80 1.07 2.28
N MET A 137 -24.74 1.12 0.95
CA MET A 137 -24.99 2.36 0.19
C MET A 137 -26.49 2.65 0.06
N GLU A 138 -27.32 1.62 -0.06
CA GLU A 138 -28.78 1.74 -0.13
C GLU A 138 -29.38 2.18 1.22
N SER A 139 -28.78 1.77 2.34
CA SER A 139 -29.22 2.14 3.71
C SER A 139 -28.91 3.58 4.12
N LYS A 140 -28.40 4.45 3.23
CA LYS A 140 -27.92 5.81 3.50
C LYS A 140 -26.77 5.93 4.51
N GLU A 141 -26.18 4.82 4.95
CA GLU A 141 -24.99 4.84 5.83
C GLU A 141 -23.73 5.36 5.12
N PHE A 142 -23.74 5.37 3.79
CA PHE A 142 -22.68 5.93 2.96
C PHE A 142 -23.27 6.82 1.86
N ASP A 143 -22.85 8.10 1.79
CA ASP A 143 -23.08 8.89 0.58
C ASP A 143 -22.42 8.19 -0.60
N LYS A 144 -23.21 7.77 -1.61
CA LYS A 144 -22.82 7.27 -2.96
C LYS A 144 -21.30 7.06 -3.13
N GLY A 145 -20.73 6.13 -2.37
CA GLY A 145 -19.29 6.00 -2.25
C GLY A 145 -18.74 5.41 -3.54
N LYS A 146 -17.82 6.09 -4.22
CA LYS A 146 -17.22 5.50 -5.43
C LYS A 146 -16.34 4.31 -5.03
N LEU A 147 -16.79 3.10 -5.39
CA LEU A 147 -16.00 1.88 -5.32
C LEU A 147 -14.77 1.98 -6.25
N ALA A 148 -13.74 1.20 -5.92
CA ALA A 148 -12.57 1.04 -6.77
C ALA A 148 -11.91 -0.31 -6.52
N MET A 149 -11.80 -1.12 -7.56
CA MET A 149 -10.90 -2.27 -7.59
C MET A 149 -9.53 -1.82 -8.08
N VAL A 150 -8.49 -2.19 -7.33
CA VAL A 150 -7.11 -1.81 -7.63
C VAL A 150 -6.19 -3.02 -7.49
N ALA A 151 -5.42 -3.27 -8.55
CA ALA A 151 -4.25 -4.13 -8.53
C ALA A 151 -3.00 -3.31 -8.17
N ARG A 152 -2.16 -3.86 -7.30
CA ARG A 152 -0.85 -3.32 -6.91
C ARG A 152 0.19 -4.41 -7.00
N PHE A 153 1.41 -3.99 -7.32
CA PHE A 153 2.54 -4.86 -7.58
C PHE A 153 3.65 -4.56 -6.57
N GLY A 154 4.37 -5.58 -6.14
CA GLY A 154 5.34 -5.47 -5.05
C GLY A 154 5.80 -6.82 -4.56
N LYS A 155 6.21 -6.91 -3.29
CA LYS A 155 6.59 -8.17 -2.63
C LYS A 155 5.81 -8.39 -1.34
N ILE A 156 5.46 -9.64 -1.06
CA ILE A 156 4.94 -10.08 0.22
C ILE A 156 6.15 -10.39 1.10
N LEU A 157 6.27 -9.62 2.16
CA LEU A 157 7.32 -9.76 3.16
C LEU A 157 6.77 -10.50 4.37
N PHE A 158 7.47 -11.55 4.77
CA PHE A 158 7.18 -12.37 5.93
C PHE A 158 8.01 -11.87 7.12
N HIS A 159 7.42 -11.96 8.30
CA HIS A 159 8.04 -11.57 9.56
C HIS A 159 7.84 -12.68 10.56
N GLY A 160 8.81 -12.83 11.47
CA GLY A 160 8.75 -13.75 12.58
C GLY A 160 7.43 -13.61 13.35
N SER A 161 6.93 -14.74 13.86
CA SER A 161 5.85 -14.75 14.83
C SER A 161 6.38 -15.26 16.16
N PRO A 162 5.71 -14.99 17.29
CA PRO A 162 6.11 -15.58 18.58
C PRO A 162 6.24 -17.11 18.54
N SER A 163 5.60 -17.76 17.56
CA SER A 163 5.60 -19.21 17.37
C SER A 163 6.57 -19.71 16.29
N VAL A 164 7.19 -18.82 15.51
CA VAL A 164 8.10 -19.13 14.41
C VAL A 164 9.18 -18.04 14.36
N SER A 165 10.38 -18.37 14.83
CA SER A 165 11.53 -17.45 14.70
C SER A 165 12.02 -17.41 13.25
N SER A 166 12.31 -16.22 12.73
CA SER A 166 12.83 -16.04 11.37
C SER A 166 14.14 -16.81 11.16
N GLU A 167 15.00 -16.88 12.18
CA GLU A 167 16.25 -17.64 12.14
C GLU A 167 16.04 -19.15 11.96
N SER A 168 15.01 -19.74 12.57
CA SER A 168 14.69 -21.16 12.41
C SER A 168 14.16 -21.52 11.01
N VAL A 169 13.56 -20.57 10.29
CA VAL A 169 13.02 -20.80 8.94
C VAL A 169 14.10 -20.61 7.88
N LEU A 170 14.99 -19.63 8.07
CA LEU A 170 16.15 -19.39 7.20
C LEU A 170 17.11 -20.58 7.10
N ARG A 171 17.17 -21.43 8.13
CA ARG A 171 18.02 -22.62 8.16
C ARG A 171 17.43 -23.82 7.41
N LYS A 172 16.24 -23.68 6.81
CA LYS A 172 15.60 -24.75 6.04
C LYS A 172 15.81 -24.50 4.56
N ASP A 173 16.27 -25.53 3.87
CA ASP A 173 16.43 -25.51 2.41
C ASP A 173 15.07 -25.49 1.69
N HIS A 174 14.00 -25.92 2.36
CA HIS A 174 12.63 -25.92 1.84
C HIS A 174 11.64 -25.23 2.80
N VAL A 175 10.74 -24.42 2.22
CA VAL A 175 9.76 -23.64 2.96
C VAL A 175 8.33 -24.15 2.68
N ALA A 176 7.79 -24.91 3.63
CA ALA A 176 6.42 -25.41 3.53
C ALA A 176 5.37 -24.28 3.68
N GLU A 177 4.28 -24.36 2.91
CA GLU A 177 3.14 -23.43 2.98
C GLU A 177 2.60 -23.25 4.41
N THR A 178 2.51 -24.36 5.16
CA THR A 178 2.03 -24.36 6.55
C THR A 178 2.88 -23.49 7.47
N THR A 179 4.18 -23.37 7.20
CA THR A 179 5.10 -22.49 7.92
C THR A 179 4.81 -21.04 7.59
N LEU A 180 4.71 -20.70 6.29
CA LEU A 180 4.41 -19.34 5.82
C LEU A 180 3.05 -18.84 6.33
N ARG A 181 2.03 -19.71 6.40
CA ARG A 181 0.70 -19.38 6.94
C ARG A 181 0.76 -18.89 8.39
N ARG A 182 1.75 -19.34 9.16
CA ARG A 182 1.96 -18.96 10.57
C ARG A 182 2.78 -17.68 10.76
N MET A 183 3.37 -17.15 9.68
CA MET A 183 4.15 -15.92 9.71
C MET A 183 3.27 -14.70 9.53
N LYS A 184 3.69 -13.58 10.11
CA LYS A 184 3.05 -12.29 9.83
C LYS A 184 3.46 -11.84 8.43
N ARG A 185 2.57 -11.14 7.72
CA ARG A 185 2.82 -10.68 6.34
C ARG A 185 2.52 -9.20 6.18
N THR A 186 3.35 -8.55 5.37
CA THR A 186 3.16 -7.18 4.88
C THR A 186 3.41 -7.15 3.38
N PHE A 187 2.55 -6.47 2.63
CA PHE A 187 2.79 -6.27 1.20
C PHE A 187 3.51 -4.94 1.00
N TYR A 188 4.67 -5.01 0.39
CA TYR A 188 5.59 -3.92 0.15
C TYR A 188 5.48 -3.49 -1.32
N THR A 189 4.95 -2.29 -1.57
CA THR A 189 4.63 -1.81 -2.92
C THR A 189 5.80 -1.12 -3.63
N ASN A 190 6.94 -0.97 -2.95
CA ASN A 190 8.10 -0.37 -3.59
C ASN A 190 8.65 -1.33 -4.64
N THR A 191 9.09 -0.77 -5.76
CA THR A 191 9.69 -1.49 -6.88
C THR A 191 10.91 -0.71 -7.36
N PRO A 192 11.85 -1.33 -8.09
CA PRO A 192 12.95 -0.60 -8.70
C PRO A 192 12.46 0.49 -9.67
N CYS A 193 13.24 1.55 -9.83
CA CYS A 193 12.89 2.63 -10.76
C CYS A 193 12.76 2.10 -12.20
N SER A 194 13.65 1.19 -12.60
CA SER A 194 13.66 0.50 -13.89
C SER A 194 12.34 -0.24 -14.17
N TYR A 195 11.73 -0.87 -13.16
CA TYR A 195 10.41 -1.48 -13.31
C TYR A 195 9.37 -0.45 -13.74
N MET A 196 9.30 0.69 -13.07
CA MET A 196 8.33 1.74 -13.40
C MET A 196 8.57 2.31 -14.81
N GLU A 197 9.82 2.49 -15.21
CA GLU A 197 10.21 2.93 -16.55
C GLU A 197 9.80 1.91 -17.64
N ASN A 198 10.00 0.61 -17.38
CA ASN A 198 9.56 -0.47 -18.26
C ASN A 198 8.05 -0.54 -18.39
N ILE A 199 7.30 -0.31 -17.30
CA ILE A 199 5.83 -0.21 -17.37
C ILE A 199 5.42 0.96 -18.28
N ILE A 200 6.04 2.13 -18.12
CA ILE A 200 5.69 3.33 -18.89
C ILE A 200 6.04 3.18 -20.37
N SER A 201 7.21 2.65 -20.69
CA SER A 201 7.70 2.56 -22.08
C SER A 201 7.18 1.32 -22.81
N GLY A 202 7.09 0.18 -22.13
CA GLY A 202 6.75 -1.11 -22.72
C GLY A 202 5.30 -1.54 -22.53
N VAL A 203 4.73 -1.39 -21.33
CA VAL A 203 3.40 -1.95 -21.01
C VAL A 203 2.26 -1.00 -21.35
N VAL A 204 2.41 0.29 -21.07
CA VAL A 204 1.38 1.32 -21.34
C VAL A 204 0.90 1.29 -22.80
N PRO A 205 1.77 1.22 -23.83
CA PRO A 205 1.34 1.10 -25.21
C PRO A 205 0.57 -0.21 -25.50
N LYS A 206 1.04 -1.34 -24.92
CA LYS A 206 0.45 -2.68 -25.14
C LYS A 206 -0.98 -2.78 -24.61
N ILE A 207 -1.27 -2.15 -23.47
CA ILE A 207 -2.60 -2.21 -22.83
C ILE A 207 -3.54 -1.09 -23.31
N GLY A 208 -3.12 -0.26 -24.26
CA GLY A 208 -3.95 0.79 -24.87
C GLY A 208 -4.46 1.84 -23.88
N VAL A 209 -3.59 2.39 -23.03
CA VAL A 209 -3.93 3.49 -22.11
C VAL A 209 -3.17 4.76 -22.45
N ASP A 210 -3.85 5.90 -22.45
CA ASP A 210 -3.26 7.18 -22.83
C ASP A 210 -2.84 8.00 -21.62
N LEU A 211 -1.75 8.76 -21.74
CA LEU A 211 -1.35 9.74 -20.73
C LEU A 211 -2.41 10.84 -20.65
N VAL A 212 -2.99 11.03 -19.47
CA VAL A 212 -4.03 12.06 -19.24
C VAL A 212 -3.61 13.15 -18.28
N GLU A 213 -2.62 12.89 -17.42
CA GLU A 213 -2.29 13.80 -16.34
C GLU A 213 -0.91 13.48 -15.77
N GLU A 214 -0.09 14.52 -15.62
CA GLU A 214 1.08 14.51 -14.76
C GLU A 214 0.77 15.27 -13.47
N LYS A 215 1.23 14.73 -12.34
CA LYS A 215 0.92 15.26 -11.02
C LYS A 215 2.20 15.51 -10.26
N ASN A 216 2.31 16.70 -9.70
CA ASN A 216 3.23 17.02 -8.62
C ASN A 216 2.39 17.48 -7.42
N ILE A 217 2.16 16.57 -6.46
CA ILE A 217 1.19 16.78 -5.38
C ILE A 217 1.83 16.46 -4.04
N TYR A 218 1.67 17.38 -3.11
CA TYR A 218 1.92 17.14 -1.70
C TYR A 218 0.68 16.59 -1.01
N HIS A 219 0.88 15.59 -0.18
CA HIS A 219 -0.15 15.06 0.70
C HIS A 219 0.24 15.34 2.14
N ILE A 220 -0.57 16.11 2.85
CA ILE A 220 -0.42 16.32 4.28
C ILE A 220 -1.44 15.44 4.98
N LYS A 221 -0.98 14.50 5.81
CA LYS A 221 -1.87 13.69 6.64
C LYS A 221 -2.08 14.38 7.98
N LEU A 222 -3.33 14.55 8.35
CA LEU A 222 -3.73 15.18 9.62
C LEU A 222 -4.46 14.16 10.48
N SER A 223 -4.10 14.07 11.76
CA SER A 223 -4.97 13.45 12.77
C SER A 223 -5.95 14.47 13.31
N ASP A 224 -7.17 14.02 13.56
CA ASP A 224 -8.18 14.80 14.28
C ASP A 224 -8.16 14.42 15.77
N LYS A 225 -7.88 15.38 16.65
CA LYS A 225 -7.85 15.15 18.11
C LYS A 225 -9.24 14.92 18.70
N THR A 226 -10.31 15.43 18.06
CA THR A 226 -11.69 15.22 18.54
C THR A 226 -12.27 13.90 18.05
N GLN A 227 -11.66 13.29 17.03
CA GLN A 227 -12.04 11.98 16.51
C GLN A 227 -10.80 11.06 16.40
N PRO A 228 -10.32 10.52 17.54
CA PRO A 228 -9.18 9.62 17.55
C PRO A 228 -9.36 8.45 16.57
N GLY A 229 -8.37 8.22 15.70
CA GLY A 229 -8.41 7.19 14.66
C GLY A 229 -8.91 7.67 13.28
N SER A 230 -9.50 8.88 13.21
CA SER A 230 -9.76 9.57 11.95
C SER A 230 -8.50 10.26 11.43
N ALA A 231 -8.18 10.09 10.15
CA ALA A 231 -7.10 10.79 9.49
C ALA A 231 -7.57 11.42 8.19
N LEU A 232 -7.36 12.73 8.07
CA LEU A 232 -7.58 13.50 6.85
C LEU A 232 -6.33 13.49 5.99
N ILE A 233 -6.52 13.55 4.68
CA ILE A 233 -5.48 13.68 3.67
C ILE A 233 -5.78 14.95 2.88
N CYS A 234 -4.97 15.97 3.10
CA CYS A 234 -4.99 17.21 2.33
C CYS A 234 -4.10 17.03 1.10
N LYS A 235 -4.68 17.20 -0.09
CA LYS A 235 -3.96 17.21 -1.37
C LYS A 235 -3.68 18.64 -1.77
N CYS A 236 -2.41 18.94 -1.94
CA CYS A 236 -1.93 20.27 -2.20
C CYS A 236 -1.04 20.30 -3.46
N GLY A 237 -1.20 21.32 -4.30
CA GLY A 237 -0.29 21.59 -5.43
C GLY A 237 0.60 22.79 -5.13
N ILE A 238 1.55 23.06 -6.01
CA ILE A 238 2.45 24.21 -5.89
C ILE A 238 1.94 25.33 -6.79
N LYS A 239 1.82 26.55 -6.26
CA LYS A 239 1.54 27.77 -7.03
C LYS A 239 2.81 28.34 -7.66
N GLU A 240 2.63 29.27 -8.60
CA GLU A 240 3.74 30.01 -9.22
C GLU A 240 4.63 30.73 -8.21
N ASP A 241 4.04 31.23 -7.11
CA ASP A 241 4.76 31.89 -6.01
C ASP A 241 5.47 30.90 -5.06
N LYS A 242 5.57 29.62 -5.44
CA LYS A 242 6.16 28.52 -4.67
C LYS A 242 5.47 28.27 -3.32
N LYS A 243 4.22 28.69 -3.14
CA LYS A 243 3.40 28.30 -1.98
C LYS A 243 2.53 27.09 -2.28
N LEU A 244 2.14 26.38 -1.24
CA LEU A 244 1.20 25.28 -1.34
C LEU A 244 -0.23 25.77 -1.47
N GLU A 245 -0.99 25.19 -2.39
CA GLU A 245 -2.42 25.39 -2.54
C GLU A 245 -3.18 24.12 -2.16
N LEU A 246 -4.12 24.23 -1.23
CA LEU A 246 -5.03 23.13 -0.91
C LEU A 246 -6.07 22.92 -2.02
N HIS A 247 -5.97 21.83 -2.76
CA HIS A 247 -6.95 21.47 -3.79
C HIS A 247 -8.10 20.63 -3.25
N LYS A 248 -7.81 19.69 -2.36
CA LYS A 248 -8.83 18.75 -1.88
C LYS A 248 -8.48 18.11 -0.54
N VAL A 249 -9.43 18.09 0.38
CA VAL A 249 -9.38 17.25 1.58
C VAL A 249 -10.10 15.93 1.30
N LYS A 250 -9.53 14.81 1.76
CA LYS A 250 -10.14 13.46 1.65
C LYS A 250 -9.92 12.66 2.91
N LEU A 251 -10.88 11.80 3.24
CA LEU A 251 -10.64 10.72 4.19
C LEU A 251 -9.89 9.58 3.52
N LYS A 252 -9.26 8.75 4.34
CA LYS A 252 -8.68 7.49 3.85
C LYS A 252 -9.78 6.58 3.29
N PRO A 253 -9.51 5.89 2.17
CA PRO A 253 -10.42 4.89 1.66
C PRO A 253 -10.49 3.71 2.64
N ILE A 254 -11.67 3.10 2.71
CA ILE A 254 -11.91 1.87 3.48
C ILE A 254 -11.59 0.70 2.57
N ARG A 255 -10.77 -0.24 3.05
CA ARG A 255 -10.54 -1.52 2.38
C ARG A 255 -11.67 -2.49 2.74
N GLN A 256 -12.38 -2.95 1.72
CA GLN A 256 -13.48 -3.91 1.83
C GLN A 256 -13.01 -5.32 1.52
N MET A 257 -12.05 -5.45 0.61
CA MET A 257 -11.38 -6.71 0.31
C MET A 257 -9.90 -6.45 0.07
N VAL A 258 -9.06 -7.35 0.55
CA VAL A 258 -7.64 -7.45 0.20
C VAL A 258 -7.30 -8.91 -0.06
N VAL A 259 -6.87 -9.21 -1.27
CA VAL A 259 -6.27 -10.50 -1.59
C VAL A 259 -4.82 -10.27 -2.00
N ASP A 260 -3.92 -10.87 -1.24
CA ASP A 260 -2.50 -10.92 -1.56
C ASP A 260 -2.20 -12.27 -2.23
N VAL A 261 -1.47 -12.25 -3.34
CA VAL A 261 -1.11 -13.44 -4.11
C VAL A 261 0.40 -13.50 -4.18
N SER A 262 0.98 -14.53 -3.58
CA SER A 262 2.38 -14.89 -3.77
C SER A 262 2.54 -15.59 -5.11
N CYS A 263 3.26 -14.96 -6.04
CA CYS A 263 3.44 -15.45 -7.41
C CYS A 263 4.83 -16.07 -7.54
N ILE A 264 4.94 -17.37 -7.26
CA ILE A 264 6.23 -18.08 -7.06
C ILE A 264 7.10 -18.07 -8.32
N ASP A 265 6.47 -18.09 -9.49
CA ASP A 265 7.09 -18.07 -10.82
C ASP A 265 7.37 -16.66 -11.34
N LYS A 266 7.15 -15.62 -10.51
CA LYS A 266 7.22 -14.22 -10.94
C LYS A 266 8.10 -13.37 -10.02
N ASN A 267 8.64 -12.28 -10.56
CA ASN A 267 9.50 -11.38 -9.80
C ASN A 267 8.71 -10.54 -8.80
N LEU A 268 7.40 -10.33 -9.00
CA LEU A 268 6.54 -9.55 -8.12
C LEU A 268 5.29 -10.33 -7.73
N ASP A 269 4.82 -10.04 -6.52
CA ASP A 269 3.54 -10.47 -5.98
C ASP A 269 2.44 -9.47 -6.32
N LEU A 270 1.20 -9.95 -6.29
CA LEU A 270 0.02 -9.19 -6.62
C LEU A 270 -0.84 -8.92 -5.39
N ARG A 271 -1.29 -7.67 -5.22
CA ARG A 271 -2.37 -7.31 -4.30
C ARG A 271 -3.58 -6.83 -5.10
N LEU A 272 -4.69 -7.54 -4.96
CA LEU A 272 -6.00 -7.11 -5.40
C LEU A 272 -6.76 -6.52 -4.22
N ALA A 273 -7.33 -5.33 -4.37
CA ALA A 273 -8.07 -4.71 -3.29
C ALA A 273 -9.28 -3.90 -3.76
N LEU A 274 -10.41 -4.14 -3.11
CA LEU A 274 -11.64 -3.37 -3.25
C LEU A 274 -11.68 -2.29 -2.18
N TYR A 275 -11.88 -1.05 -2.62
CA TYR A 275 -11.95 0.11 -1.75
C TYR A 275 -13.27 0.85 -1.90
N THR A 276 -13.80 1.33 -0.77
CA THR A 276 -14.85 2.36 -0.76
C THR A 276 -14.20 3.70 -0.45
N LYS A 277 -14.38 4.69 -1.33
CA LYS A 277 -14.02 6.07 -1.00
C LYS A 277 -15.04 6.63 -0.02
N ARG A 278 -14.54 7.23 1.05
CA ARG A 278 -15.36 8.02 1.97
C ARG A 278 -15.52 9.42 1.42
N THR A 279 -16.75 9.92 1.42
CA THR A 279 -17.01 11.36 1.35
C THR A 279 -16.67 11.96 2.71
N ILE A 280 -16.22 13.21 2.68
CA ILE A 280 -16.15 14.03 3.89
C ILE A 280 -17.52 14.71 3.97
N SER A 281 -18.22 14.57 5.08
CA SER A 281 -19.34 15.47 5.41
C SER A 281 -18.84 16.91 5.36
N ALA A 282 -19.64 17.86 4.88
CA ALA A 282 -19.21 19.24 4.72
C ALA A 282 -18.41 19.71 5.95
N LEU A 283 -17.13 20.07 5.74
CA LEU A 283 -16.29 20.61 6.81
C LEU A 283 -16.87 21.95 7.20
N THR A 284 -17.01 22.18 8.50
CA THR A 284 -17.34 23.49 9.06
C THR A 284 -16.26 24.51 8.68
N ASP A 285 -16.62 25.80 8.66
CA ASP A 285 -15.67 26.87 8.34
C ASP A 285 -14.47 26.87 9.28
N ASN A 286 -14.68 26.55 10.56
CA ASN A 286 -13.62 26.43 11.57
C ASN A 286 -12.66 25.27 11.28
N GLU A 287 -13.17 24.11 10.87
CA GLU A 287 -12.34 22.97 10.47
C GLU A 287 -11.52 23.32 9.24
N MET A 288 -12.16 23.90 8.22
CA MET A 288 -11.50 24.26 6.98
C MET A 288 -10.45 25.37 7.19
N HIS A 289 -10.76 26.36 8.04
CA HIS A 289 -9.80 27.41 8.43
C HIS A 289 -8.58 26.81 9.15
N SER A 290 -8.80 25.89 10.09
CA SER A 290 -7.71 25.19 10.79
C SER A 290 -6.81 24.42 9.82
N ILE A 291 -7.41 23.70 8.85
CA ILE A 291 -6.67 22.96 7.84
C ILE A 291 -5.87 23.91 6.94
N ARG A 292 -6.48 25.03 6.49
CA ARG A 292 -5.79 26.03 5.66
C ARG A 292 -4.61 26.65 6.41
N ASN A 293 -4.75 27.00 7.67
CA ASN A 293 -3.65 27.54 8.48
C ASN A 293 -2.45 26.58 8.55
N ILE A 294 -2.69 25.27 8.63
CA ILE A 294 -1.62 24.26 8.58
C ILE A 294 -0.96 24.24 7.20
N VAL A 295 -1.75 24.30 6.12
CA VAL A 295 -1.21 24.32 4.75
C VAL A 295 -0.43 25.61 4.49
N ASP A 296 -0.96 26.77 4.85
CA ASP A 296 -0.35 28.08 4.59
C ASP A 296 0.93 28.31 5.40
N SER A 297 1.07 27.65 6.56
CA SER A 297 2.27 27.70 7.39
C SER A 297 3.36 26.68 6.99
N SER A 298 3.08 25.83 6.00
CA SER A 298 4.06 24.87 5.51
C SER A 298 5.13 25.56 4.67
N ILE A 299 6.34 25.01 4.72
CA ILE A 299 7.51 25.52 4.01
C ILE A 299 8.01 24.39 3.11
N LEU A 300 8.11 24.68 1.80
CA LEU A 300 8.76 23.80 0.84
C LEU A 300 10.24 23.69 1.19
N ASP A 301 10.70 22.47 1.40
CA ASP A 301 12.09 22.18 1.73
C ASP A 301 12.50 20.87 1.05
N PRO A 302 13.17 20.92 -0.11
CA PRO A 302 13.55 19.71 -0.85
C PRO A 302 14.59 18.87 -0.12
N GLU A 303 15.27 19.42 0.91
CA GLU A 303 16.29 18.73 1.69
C GLU A 303 15.71 17.85 2.79
N VAL A 304 14.38 17.88 2.99
CA VAL A 304 13.71 17.02 3.97
C VAL A 304 12.80 16.00 3.29
N LYS A 305 12.69 14.83 3.91
CA LYS A 305 11.83 13.75 3.42
C LYS A 305 10.37 14.18 3.38
N GLY A 306 9.71 13.92 2.25
CA GLY A 306 8.36 14.40 1.94
C GLY A 306 8.28 15.88 1.57
N GLY A 307 9.42 16.58 1.48
CA GLY A 307 9.58 17.91 0.89
C GLY A 307 8.95 19.08 1.67
N LEU A 308 8.48 18.84 2.90
CA LEU A 308 7.77 19.84 3.70
C LEU A 308 8.27 19.89 5.14
N ARG A 309 8.36 21.11 5.66
CA ARG A 309 8.54 21.39 7.08
C ARG A 309 7.61 22.48 7.57
N TRP A 310 7.51 22.61 8.89
CA TRP A 310 6.77 23.67 9.55
C TRP A 310 7.67 24.41 10.53
N PRO A 311 7.41 25.70 10.78
CA PRO A 311 7.92 26.38 11.97
C PRO A 311 7.52 25.62 13.24
N PHE A 312 8.31 25.80 14.29
CA PHE A 312 8.06 25.16 15.58
C PHE A 312 6.64 25.44 16.07
N GLY A 313 5.93 24.38 16.51
CA GLY A 313 4.54 24.45 16.99
C GLY A 313 3.46 24.60 15.91
N LYS A 314 3.81 24.83 14.63
CA LYS A 314 2.81 25.02 13.56
C LYS A 314 2.32 23.70 12.93
N ALA A 315 3.12 22.64 12.95
CA ALA A 315 2.69 21.31 12.52
C ALA A 315 1.75 20.63 13.55
N SER A 316 1.86 21.01 14.82
CA SER A 316 1.03 20.50 15.90
C SER A 316 1.12 21.48 17.07
N SER A 317 0.07 22.27 17.26
CA SER A 317 -0.12 23.03 18.50
C SER A 317 -0.94 22.18 19.48
N THR A 318 -0.76 22.37 20.78
CA THR A 318 -1.58 21.73 21.82
C THR A 318 -3.04 22.15 21.73
N SER A 319 -3.31 23.41 21.37
CA SER A 319 -4.66 23.99 21.22
C SER A 319 -5.42 23.53 19.98
N ASP A 320 -4.71 23.11 18.93
CA ASP A 320 -5.33 22.96 17.61
C ASP A 320 -5.97 21.58 17.45
N ARG A 321 -7.12 21.53 16.79
CA ARG A 321 -7.85 20.28 16.54
C ARG A 321 -7.06 19.29 15.67
N TYR A 322 -6.36 19.79 14.67
CA TYR A 322 -5.62 18.98 13.72
C TYR A 322 -4.12 19.02 14.01
N ALA A 323 -3.47 17.88 13.82
CA ALA A 323 -2.01 17.77 13.91
C ALA A 323 -1.47 17.01 12.70
N VAL A 324 -0.35 17.47 12.15
CA VAL A 324 0.36 16.80 11.07
C VAL A 324 0.97 15.50 11.60
N ILE A 325 0.59 14.40 10.97
CA ILE A 325 1.07 13.05 11.29
C ILE A 325 1.90 12.42 10.17
N GLY A 326 1.95 13.05 9.01
CA GLY A 326 2.90 12.70 7.98
C GLY A 326 2.80 13.59 6.75
N VAL A 327 3.82 13.50 5.89
CA VAL A 327 3.88 14.18 4.60
C VAL A 327 4.34 13.24 3.50
N TRP A 328 3.75 13.40 2.31
CA TRP A 328 4.17 12.70 1.11
C TRP A 328 4.31 13.69 -0.02
N HIS A 329 5.45 13.69 -0.70
CA HIS A 329 5.60 14.33 -2.01
C HIS A 329 5.43 13.27 -3.08
N THR A 330 4.48 13.46 -3.99
CA THR A 330 4.13 12.50 -5.05
C THR A 330 4.31 13.13 -6.42
N ILE A 331 5.22 12.55 -7.20
CA ILE A 331 5.35 12.79 -8.64
C ILE A 331 4.73 11.59 -9.36
N ALA A 332 3.70 11.80 -10.17
CA ALA A 332 2.97 10.71 -10.79
C ALA A 332 2.56 11.00 -12.22
N LYS A 333 2.67 9.97 -13.07
CA LYS A 333 2.04 9.93 -14.39
C LYS A 333 0.80 9.05 -14.32
N LYS A 334 -0.29 9.55 -14.88
CA LYS A 334 -1.58 8.86 -14.86
C LYS A 334 -2.04 8.60 -16.28
N TYR A 335 -2.33 7.35 -16.53
CA TYR A 335 -2.82 6.86 -17.80
C TYR A 335 -4.25 6.34 -17.65
N LYS A 336 -5.06 6.47 -18.69
CA LYS A 336 -6.45 6.00 -18.68
C LYS A 336 -6.87 5.48 -20.04
N SER A 337 -7.75 4.48 -19.98
CA SER A 337 -8.69 4.13 -21.03
C SER A 337 -10.11 4.13 -20.42
N PRO A 338 -11.16 3.84 -21.20
CA PRO A 338 -12.49 3.59 -20.63
C PRO A 338 -12.46 2.48 -19.57
N SER A 339 -11.72 1.39 -19.85
CA SER A 339 -11.66 0.20 -19.00
C SER A 339 -10.67 0.29 -17.84
N LEU A 340 -9.54 0.99 -18.01
CA LEU A 340 -8.42 0.96 -17.08
C LEU A 340 -7.98 2.35 -16.63
N SER A 341 -7.33 2.42 -15.47
CA SER A 341 -6.49 3.58 -15.12
C SER A 341 -5.23 3.13 -14.42
N LEU A 342 -4.10 3.41 -15.04
CA LEU A 342 -2.78 3.12 -14.51
C LEU A 342 -2.19 4.38 -13.88
N MET A 343 -1.51 4.20 -12.75
CA MET A 343 -0.76 5.26 -12.08
C MET A 343 0.64 4.74 -11.76
N ALA A 344 1.63 5.34 -12.40
CA ALA A 344 3.05 5.17 -12.09
C ALA A 344 3.49 6.39 -11.28
N ARG A 345 4.14 6.19 -10.13
CA ARG A 345 4.49 7.28 -9.23
C ARG A 345 5.77 7.04 -8.45
N HIS A 346 6.54 8.11 -8.30
CA HIS A 346 7.56 8.24 -7.26
C HIS A 346 6.94 8.95 -6.06
N VAL A 347 7.15 8.41 -4.87
CA VAL A 347 6.60 8.96 -3.63
C VAL A 347 7.66 9.01 -2.55
N ASP A 348 8.01 10.22 -2.13
CA ASP A 348 8.87 10.47 -0.97
C ASP A 348 8.02 10.80 0.26
N ARG A 349 8.33 10.18 1.40
CA ARG A 349 7.40 10.07 2.53
C ARG A 349 8.12 10.29 3.85
N PHE A 350 7.43 10.94 4.77
CA PHE A 350 7.80 10.99 6.17
C PHE A 350 6.58 10.75 7.07
N ASP A 351 6.65 9.74 7.91
CA ASP A 351 5.63 9.42 8.92
C ASP A 351 6.10 9.93 10.30
N PHE A 352 5.47 10.99 10.80
CA PHE A 352 5.84 11.60 12.07
C PHE A 352 5.48 10.73 13.29
N LYS A 353 4.53 9.78 13.15
CA LYS A 353 4.12 8.94 14.29
C LYS A 353 5.20 7.93 14.67
N VAL A 354 5.90 7.42 13.67
CA VAL A 354 6.93 6.38 13.83
C VAL A 354 8.33 6.89 13.49
N ALA A 355 8.45 8.15 13.07
CA ALA A 355 9.70 8.77 12.63
C ALA A 355 10.43 8.00 11.52
N ILE A 356 9.66 7.44 10.59
CA ILE A 356 10.18 6.65 9.46
C ILE A 356 10.01 7.46 8.18
N SER A 357 11.06 7.45 7.36
CA SER A 357 11.04 8.02 6.02
C SER A 357 11.27 6.97 4.96
N GLU A 358 10.68 7.15 3.78
CA GLU A 358 10.87 6.24 2.67
C GLU A 358 10.56 6.91 1.33
N ALA A 359 11.40 6.64 0.33
CA ALA A 359 11.13 6.97 -1.07
C ALA A 359 10.82 5.68 -1.84
N THR A 360 9.69 5.66 -2.55
CA THR A 360 9.20 4.46 -3.24
C THR A 360 8.78 4.74 -4.67
N PHE A 361 9.05 3.80 -5.57
CA PHE A 361 8.42 3.74 -6.89
C PHE A 361 7.28 2.74 -6.86
N GLU A 362 6.10 3.16 -7.32
CA GLU A 362 4.89 2.36 -7.22
C GLU A 362 4.08 2.42 -8.50
N VAL A 363 3.56 1.26 -8.90
CA VAL A 363 2.59 1.13 -9.99
C VAL A 363 1.28 0.59 -9.41
N ALA A 364 0.18 1.19 -9.82
CA ALA A 364 -1.16 0.72 -9.46
C ALA A 364 -2.09 0.78 -10.67
N LEU A 365 -2.84 -0.30 -10.89
CA LEU A 365 -3.81 -0.44 -11.97
C LEU A 365 -5.23 -0.49 -11.39
N LYS A 366 -6.13 0.33 -11.93
CA LYS A 366 -7.54 0.34 -11.54
C LYS A 366 -8.39 -0.29 -12.63
N LEU A 367 -9.19 -1.28 -12.26
CA LEU A 367 -10.12 -1.96 -13.14
C LEU A 367 -11.45 -1.19 -13.14
N ARG A 368 -11.58 -0.19 -14.03
CA ARG A 368 -12.70 0.76 -14.00
C ARG A 368 -13.99 0.15 -14.52
N ARG A 369 -13.94 -0.45 -15.71
CA ARG A 369 -15.12 -1.04 -16.35
C ARG A 369 -15.72 -2.14 -15.48
N MET A 370 -14.88 -3.06 -14.98
CA MET A 370 -15.32 -4.10 -14.04
C MET A 370 -16.09 -3.55 -12.82
N VAL A 371 -15.62 -2.44 -12.23
CA VAL A 371 -16.34 -1.82 -11.10
C VAL A 371 -17.65 -1.18 -11.56
N SER A 372 -17.66 -0.52 -12.71
CA SER A 372 -18.88 0.09 -13.27
C SER A 372 -19.93 -0.96 -13.57
N ASP A 373 -19.56 -2.04 -14.25
CA ASP A 373 -20.47 -3.12 -14.66
C ASP A 373 -21.04 -3.85 -13.42
N LEU A 374 -20.23 -4.08 -12.37
CA LEU A 374 -20.69 -4.66 -11.09
C LEU A 374 -21.65 -3.75 -10.30
N GLN A 375 -21.73 -2.47 -10.63
CA GLN A 375 -22.62 -1.52 -9.95
C GLN A 375 -24.00 -1.40 -10.63
N GLU A 376 -24.21 -2.03 -11.79
CA GLU A 376 -25.51 -2.01 -12.47
C GLU A 376 -26.52 -2.97 -11.81
N GLU A 377 -27.82 -2.71 -11.89
CA GLU A 377 -28.85 -3.48 -11.16
C GLU A 377 -29.15 -4.86 -11.76
N LYS A 378 -28.80 -5.09 -13.03
CA LYS A 378 -29.04 -6.35 -13.76
C LYS A 378 -27.74 -6.89 -14.34
N VAL A 379 -26.89 -7.41 -13.47
CA VAL A 379 -25.56 -7.88 -13.85
C VAL A 379 -25.60 -9.32 -14.36
N GLU A 380 -25.15 -9.53 -15.60
CA GLU A 380 -24.70 -10.84 -16.06
C GLU A 380 -23.30 -11.09 -15.47
N THR A 381 -23.23 -11.83 -14.38
CA THR A 381 -21.98 -12.00 -13.63
C THR A 381 -20.91 -12.75 -14.41
N ASP A 382 -21.32 -13.60 -15.34
CA ASP A 382 -20.41 -14.46 -16.10
C ASP A 382 -19.56 -13.64 -17.07
N SER A 383 -20.15 -12.67 -17.77
CA SER A 383 -19.40 -11.77 -18.67
C SER A 383 -18.41 -10.89 -17.92
N ILE A 384 -18.76 -10.44 -16.71
CA ILE A 384 -17.83 -9.69 -15.84
C ILE A 384 -16.71 -10.60 -15.33
N PHE A 385 -17.02 -11.85 -14.98
CA PHE A 385 -16.02 -12.81 -14.57
C PHE A 385 -15.02 -13.11 -15.69
N ASP A 386 -15.47 -13.25 -16.93
CA ASP A 386 -14.60 -13.37 -18.10
C ASP A 386 -13.71 -12.14 -18.30
N MET A 387 -14.27 -10.94 -18.13
CA MET A 387 -13.47 -9.71 -18.14
C MET A 387 -12.45 -9.68 -16.98
N PHE A 388 -12.80 -10.20 -15.80
CA PHE A 388 -11.88 -10.28 -14.67
C PHE A 388 -10.72 -11.24 -14.95
N LYS A 389 -11.00 -12.42 -15.52
CA LYS A 389 -9.98 -13.36 -16.02
C LYS A 389 -9.05 -12.68 -17.03
N GLY A 390 -9.61 -12.00 -18.03
CA GLY A 390 -8.82 -11.26 -19.03
C GLY A 390 -7.91 -10.18 -18.42
N ASN A 391 -8.41 -9.43 -17.43
CA ASN A 391 -7.59 -8.45 -16.71
C ASN A 391 -6.46 -9.10 -15.90
N LEU A 392 -6.72 -10.24 -15.26
CA LEU A 392 -5.70 -10.96 -14.49
C LEU A 392 -4.62 -11.57 -15.37
N ARG A 393 -5.00 -12.10 -16.53
CA ARG A 393 -4.06 -12.58 -17.55
C ARG A 393 -3.12 -11.47 -18.01
N MET A 394 -3.67 -10.33 -18.44
CA MET A 394 -2.89 -9.14 -18.80
C MET A 394 -1.97 -8.66 -17.65
N ILE A 395 -2.45 -8.71 -16.40
CA ILE A 395 -1.61 -8.39 -15.23
C ILE A 395 -0.44 -9.38 -15.12
N TRP A 396 -0.72 -10.68 -15.24
CA TRP A 396 0.27 -11.74 -15.12
C TRP A 396 1.38 -11.61 -16.17
N ASP A 397 1.00 -11.33 -17.41
CA ASP A 397 1.91 -11.27 -18.56
C ASP A 397 2.76 -10.00 -18.60
N HIS A 398 2.28 -8.89 -18.02
CA HIS A 398 2.91 -7.59 -18.23
C HIS A 398 3.37 -6.88 -16.95
N PHE A 399 2.86 -7.22 -15.78
CA PHE A 399 3.15 -6.47 -14.55
C PHE A 399 3.96 -7.24 -13.51
N LEU A 400 3.98 -8.59 -13.56
CA LEU A 400 4.59 -9.40 -12.50
C LEU A 400 6.05 -9.80 -12.79
N CYS A 401 6.54 -9.58 -14.01
CA CYS A 401 7.94 -9.82 -14.38
C CYS A 401 8.66 -8.50 -14.64
N TYR A 402 9.95 -8.45 -14.32
CA TYR A 402 10.86 -7.43 -14.85
C TYR A 402 12.30 -7.96 -14.86
N ASP A 403 13.11 -7.44 -15.79
CA ASP A 403 14.40 -8.03 -16.16
C ASP A 403 15.50 -7.99 -15.09
N GLN A 404 15.21 -7.47 -13.89
CA GLN A 404 16.17 -7.42 -12.78
C GLN A 404 15.58 -8.13 -11.57
N TYR A 405 16.37 -8.99 -10.93
CA TYR A 405 15.99 -9.56 -9.63
C TYR A 405 15.88 -8.41 -8.62
N PHE A 406 14.85 -8.49 -7.77
CA PHE A 406 14.65 -7.56 -6.66
C PHE A 406 15.90 -7.67 -5.75
N PRO A 407 16.59 -6.56 -5.42
CA PRO A 407 17.77 -6.62 -4.56
C PRO A 407 17.44 -6.96 -3.10
#